data_AF-A0AB35FWP6-F1
#
_entry.id   AF-A0AB35FWP6-F1
#
_cell.length_a   1.000
_cell.length_b   1.000
_cell.length_c   1.000
_cell.angle_alpha   90.00
_cell.angle_beta   90.00
_cell.angle_gamma   90.00
#
_symmetry.space_group_name_H-M   'P 1'
#
loop_
_entity.id
_entity.type
_entity.pdbx_description
1 polymer ?
#
loop_
_entity_poly.entity_id
_entity_poly.type
_entity_poly.pdbx_seq_one_letter_code
_entity_poly.pdbx_strand_id
1 'polypeptide(L)'
;MSFFNLFKKKNSDTTTTEPKYAPNEPITWENTTVADDFFTGYLDAISQLESDKQTAAAETLRADEPTLQMAFIDRFAKHVQSETATIKDADERTEAIITAINTIRVHNKQMNITVRAHLAQTKKNLIGEQHEN
;
A
#
# COMPACT_ATOMS: atom_id res chain seq x y z
N MET A 1 1.78 -48.99 10.28
CA MET A 1 2.05 -48.15 11.47
C MET A 1 3.24 -47.25 11.13
N SER A 2 3.01 -45.95 10.95
CA SER A 2 3.97 -45.01 10.35
C SER A 2 5.21 -44.77 11.20
N PHE A 3 6.35 -44.84 10.52
CA PHE A 3 7.59 -44.13 10.83
C PHE A 3 7.45 -42.68 10.34
N PHE A 4 7.99 -41.71 11.11
CA PHE A 4 8.62 -40.44 10.72
C PHE A 4 8.44 -39.38 11.81
N ASN A 5 9.39 -39.37 12.76
CA ASN A 5 9.72 -38.20 13.56
C ASN A 5 10.84 -37.45 12.83
N LEU A 6 10.50 -36.40 12.09
CA LEU A 6 11.46 -35.49 11.48
C LEU A 6 10.76 -34.16 11.20
N PHE A 7 10.99 -33.19 12.10
CA PHE A 7 11.33 -31.78 11.83
C PHE A 7 11.06 -30.95 13.09
N LYS A 8 12.01 -30.96 14.03
CA LYS A 8 12.25 -29.78 14.88
C LYS A 8 12.99 -28.78 14.00
N LYS A 9 12.28 -27.86 13.35
CA LYS A 9 12.87 -26.66 12.75
C LYS A 9 12.46 -25.47 13.58
N LYS A 10 13.50 -24.82 14.13
CA LYS A 10 13.51 -23.56 14.86
C LYS A 10 12.67 -22.53 14.08
N ASN A 11 11.62 -22.01 14.71
CA ASN A 11 10.90 -20.85 14.19
C ASN A 11 11.90 -19.69 14.23
N SER A 12 12.39 -19.29 13.05
CA SER A 12 13.05 -18.01 12.90
C SER A 12 11.96 -16.95 13.02
N ASP A 13 12.01 -16.17 14.09
CA ASP A 13 11.24 -14.94 14.23
C ASP A 13 11.61 -14.00 13.07
N THR A 14 10.81 -14.02 12.01
CA THR A 14 10.68 -12.88 11.13
C THR A 14 9.81 -11.88 11.86
N THR A 15 10.45 -10.85 12.43
CA THR A 15 9.77 -9.65 12.92
C THR A 15 9.04 -9.00 11.75
N THR A 16 7.78 -9.37 11.55
CA THR A 16 6.84 -8.56 10.78
C THR A 16 6.56 -7.34 11.63
N THR A 17 7.12 -6.20 11.23
CA THR A 17 6.74 -4.90 11.77
C THR A 17 5.28 -4.67 11.37
N GLU A 18 4.34 -4.93 12.28
CA GLU A 18 2.97 -4.51 12.07
C GLU A 18 2.93 -2.98 11.92
N PRO A 19 2.26 -2.44 10.90
CA PRO A 19 2.09 -1.00 10.78
C PRO A 19 1.35 -0.48 12.02
N LYS A 20 1.96 0.47 12.73
CA LYS A 20 1.33 1.17 13.87
C LYS A 20 0.16 2.02 13.37
N TYR A 21 -1.04 1.45 13.36
CA TYR A 21 -2.28 2.19 13.14
C TYR A 21 -2.79 2.82 14.45
N ALA A 22 -3.42 4.00 14.32
CA ALA A 22 -4.08 4.67 15.44
C ALA A 22 -5.23 3.79 16.01
N PRO A 23 -5.47 3.76 17.34
CA PRO A 23 -6.02 2.56 17.99
C PRO A 23 -7.54 2.32 17.86
N ASN A 24 -8.30 3.04 17.02
CA ASN A 24 -9.78 3.06 17.16
C ASN A 24 -10.63 2.97 15.87
N GLU A 25 -10.05 2.90 14.67
CA GLU A 25 -10.84 2.69 13.44
C GLU A 25 -10.56 1.29 12.86
N PRO A 26 -11.59 0.53 12.45
CA PRO A 26 -11.36 -0.72 11.73
C PRO A 26 -10.60 -0.43 10.43
N ILE A 27 -9.58 -1.23 10.14
CA ILE A 27 -8.88 -1.16 8.86
C ILE A 27 -9.85 -1.62 7.78
N THR A 28 -10.09 -0.76 6.80
CA THR A 28 -10.86 -1.01 5.59
C THR A 28 -9.94 -0.85 4.37
N TRP A 29 -10.42 -1.26 3.20
CA TRP A 29 -9.70 -1.00 1.96
C TRP A 29 -9.50 0.52 1.71
N GLU A 30 -10.37 1.38 2.26
CA GLU A 30 -10.29 2.83 2.08
C GLU A 30 -9.18 3.51 2.89
N ASN A 31 -8.81 2.96 4.04
CA ASN A 31 -7.85 3.58 4.97
C ASN A 31 -6.53 2.82 5.10
N THR A 32 -6.40 1.66 4.43
CA THR A 32 -5.17 0.86 4.40
C THR A 32 -3.99 1.58 3.72
N THR A 33 -2.79 1.11 4.04
CA THR A 33 -1.50 1.42 3.42
C THR A 33 -0.96 0.24 2.62
N VAL A 34 -1.64 -0.90 2.64
CA VAL A 34 -1.30 -2.09 1.86
C VAL A 34 -1.90 -1.96 0.46
N ALA A 35 -1.05 -2.01 -0.56
CA ALA A 35 -1.47 -1.82 -1.95
C ALA A 35 -2.51 -2.85 -2.39
N ASP A 36 -2.26 -4.13 -2.15
CA ASP A 36 -3.16 -5.20 -2.56
C ASP A 36 -4.55 -5.05 -1.92
N ASP A 37 -4.61 -4.77 -0.61
CA ASP A 37 -5.87 -4.55 0.11
C ASP A 37 -6.66 -3.36 -0.46
N PHE A 38 -5.98 -2.27 -0.80
CA PHE A 38 -6.61 -1.10 -1.40
C PHE A 38 -7.16 -1.41 -2.79
N PHE A 39 -6.32 -1.90 -3.71
CA PHE A 39 -6.69 -2.09 -5.11
C PHE A 39 -7.72 -3.22 -5.29
N THR A 40 -7.57 -4.33 -4.56
CA THR A 40 -8.56 -5.41 -4.58
C THR A 40 -9.85 -4.99 -3.90
N GLY A 41 -9.76 -4.38 -2.71
CA GLY A 41 -10.95 -3.95 -1.98
C GLY A 41 -11.79 -2.89 -2.71
N TYR A 42 -11.15 -1.99 -3.46
CA TYR A 42 -11.85 -1.03 -4.33
C TYR A 42 -12.65 -1.73 -5.44
N LEU A 43 -12.06 -2.71 -6.13
CA LEU A 43 -12.74 -3.46 -7.19
C LEU A 43 -13.86 -4.35 -6.64
N ASP A 44 -13.65 -4.94 -5.47
CA ASP A 44 -14.66 -5.74 -4.77
C ASP A 44 -15.83 -4.85 -4.33
N ALA A 45 -15.57 -3.64 -3.84
CA ALA A 45 -16.60 -2.67 -3.47
C ALA A 45 -17.47 -2.27 -4.68
N ILE A 46 -16.85 -2.01 -5.83
CA ILE A 46 -17.59 -1.76 -7.08
C ILE A 46 -18.45 -2.97 -7.45
N SER A 47 -17.87 -4.16 -7.44
CA SER A 47 -18.56 -5.40 -7.83
C SER A 47 -19.76 -5.69 -6.91
N GLN A 48 -19.61 -5.41 -5.62
CA GLN A 48 -20.68 -5.55 -4.63
C GLN A 48 -21.82 -4.55 -4.89
N LEU A 49 -21.49 -3.26 -5.13
CA LEU A 49 -22.49 -2.24 -5.46
C LEU A 49 -23.27 -2.59 -6.74
N GLU A 50 -22.60 -3.17 -7.74
CA GLU A 50 -23.26 -3.65 -8.96
C GLU A 50 -24.17 -4.85 -8.71
N SER A 51 -23.71 -5.83 -7.91
CA SER A 51 -24.50 -6.99 -7.49
C SER A 51 -25.77 -6.56 -6.73
N ASP A 52 -25.65 -5.53 -5.89
CA ASP A 52 -26.74 -4.96 -5.10
C ASP A 52 -27.65 -4.01 -5.91
N LYS A 53 -27.43 -3.91 -7.22
CA LYS A 53 -28.16 -3.02 -8.16
C LYS A 53 -28.06 -1.54 -7.82
N GLN A 54 -27.02 -1.15 -7.10
CA GLN A 54 -26.69 0.23 -6.75
C GLN A 54 -25.78 0.87 -7.80
N THR A 55 -26.19 0.82 -9.07
CA THR A 55 -25.37 1.28 -10.21
C THR A 55 -24.93 2.74 -10.07
N ALA A 56 -25.79 3.62 -9.55
CA ALA A 56 -25.42 5.02 -9.33
C ALA A 56 -24.26 5.17 -8.34
N ALA A 57 -24.27 4.38 -7.24
CA ALA A 57 -23.19 4.40 -6.26
C ALA A 57 -21.89 3.82 -6.83
N ALA A 58 -21.98 2.75 -7.64
CA ALA A 58 -20.82 2.18 -8.32
C ALA A 58 -20.18 3.18 -9.30
N GLU A 59 -20.98 3.93 -10.05
CA GLU A 59 -20.48 4.98 -10.96
C GLU A 59 -19.89 6.17 -10.21
N THR A 60 -20.48 6.59 -9.10
CA THR A 60 -19.88 7.61 -8.23
C THR A 60 -18.50 7.14 -7.72
N LEU A 61 -18.42 5.90 -7.24
CA LEU A 61 -17.16 5.33 -6.76
C LEU A 61 -16.09 5.26 -7.86
N ARG A 62 -16.48 4.91 -9.09
CA ARG A 62 -15.61 4.95 -10.28
C ARG A 62 -15.14 6.35 -10.63
N ALA A 63 -16.01 7.34 -10.51
CA ALA A 63 -15.66 8.73 -10.77
C ALA A 63 -14.61 9.25 -9.77
N ASP A 64 -14.68 8.79 -8.53
CA ASP A 64 -13.76 9.17 -7.45
C ASP A 64 -12.44 8.37 -7.46
N GLU A 65 -12.28 7.36 -8.34
CA GLU A 65 -11.11 6.49 -8.43
C GLU A 65 -9.77 7.25 -8.35
N PRO A 66 -9.53 8.29 -9.16
CA PRO A 66 -8.22 8.96 -9.16
C PRO A 66 -7.93 9.63 -7.82
N THR A 67 -8.95 10.22 -7.21
CA THR A 67 -8.86 10.89 -5.91
C THR A 67 -8.55 9.88 -4.80
N LEU A 68 -9.23 8.74 -4.80
CA LEU A 68 -9.00 7.66 -3.84
C LEU A 68 -7.60 7.07 -3.98
N GLN A 69 -7.15 6.83 -5.22
CA GLN A 69 -5.79 6.33 -5.50
C GLN A 69 -4.71 7.33 -5.06
N MET A 70 -4.90 8.64 -5.27
CA MET A 70 -3.97 9.67 -4.78
C MET A 70 -3.93 9.71 -3.25
N ALA A 71 -5.09 9.67 -2.59
CA ALA A 71 -5.17 9.66 -1.13
C ALA A 71 -4.49 8.41 -0.53
N PHE A 72 -4.63 7.25 -1.19
CA PHE A 72 -3.89 6.04 -0.85
C PHE A 72 -2.38 6.24 -0.95
N ILE A 73 -1.89 6.79 -2.07
CA ILE A 73 -0.45 7.06 -2.27
C ILE A 73 0.09 7.98 -1.18
N ASP A 74 -0.68 8.99 -0.74
CA ASP A 74 -0.26 9.92 0.31
C ASP A 74 -0.17 9.23 1.69
N ARG A 75 -1.13 8.36 2.03
CA ARG A 75 -1.06 7.55 3.27
C ARG A 75 0.11 6.58 3.23
N PHE A 76 0.26 5.87 2.11
CA PHE A 76 1.37 4.98 1.86
C PHE A 76 2.72 5.68 2.01
N ALA A 77 2.87 6.89 1.45
CA ALA A 77 4.10 7.67 1.55
C ALA A 77 4.47 7.99 3.01
N LYS A 78 3.50 8.43 3.81
CA LYS A 78 3.70 8.70 5.25
C LYS A 78 4.13 7.44 6.00
N HIS A 79 3.54 6.29 5.66
CA HIS A 79 3.91 5.01 6.24
C HIS A 79 5.35 4.62 5.89
N VAL A 80 5.72 4.65 4.60
CA VAL A 80 7.10 4.36 4.16
C VAL A 80 8.10 5.33 4.79
N GLN A 81 7.77 6.61 4.88
CA GLN A 81 8.63 7.60 5.54
C GLN A 81 8.86 7.23 7.02
N SER A 82 7.81 6.80 7.73
CA SER A 82 7.93 6.36 9.12
C SER A 82 8.79 5.11 9.28
N GLU A 83 8.65 4.12 8.40
CA GLU A 83 9.43 2.88 8.47
C GLU A 83 10.90 3.12 8.16
N THR A 84 11.17 3.98 7.18
CA THR A 84 12.52 4.25 6.69
C THR A 84 13.27 5.32 7.48
N ALA A 85 12.58 6.08 8.36
CA ALA A 85 13.17 7.13 9.19
C ALA A 85 14.29 6.64 10.13
N THR A 86 14.27 5.36 10.50
CA THR A 86 15.27 4.76 11.41
C THR A 86 16.51 4.20 10.69
N ILE A 87 16.45 4.09 9.35
CA ILE A 87 17.55 3.58 8.53
C ILE A 87 18.58 4.69 8.33
N LYS A 88 19.79 4.47 8.86
CA LYS A 88 20.88 5.46 8.82
C LYS A 88 21.64 5.45 7.49
N ASP A 89 21.79 4.27 6.89
CA ASP A 89 22.47 4.13 5.62
C ASP A 89 21.59 4.64 4.48
N ALA A 90 22.14 5.52 3.65
CA ALA A 90 21.38 6.20 2.61
C ALA A 90 20.99 5.26 1.46
N ASP A 91 21.84 4.28 1.14
CA ASP A 91 21.61 3.32 0.06
C ASP A 91 20.58 2.29 0.51
N GLU A 92 20.71 1.74 1.72
CA GLU A 92 19.71 0.83 2.31
C GLU A 92 18.33 1.48 2.41
N ARG A 93 18.28 2.76 2.82
CA ARG A 93 17.04 3.52 2.88
C ARG A 93 16.42 3.69 1.49
N THR A 94 17.23 4.00 0.49
CA THR A 94 16.78 4.17 -0.89
C THR A 94 16.24 2.85 -1.47
N GLU A 95 16.92 1.73 -1.22
CA GLU A 95 16.46 0.41 -1.62
C GLU A 95 15.13 0.02 -0.95
N ALA A 96 14.97 0.31 0.34
CA ALA A 96 13.71 0.10 1.05
C ALA A 96 12.56 0.91 0.43
N ILE A 97 12.79 2.19 0.12
CA ILE A 97 11.80 3.05 -0.56
C ILE A 97 11.45 2.50 -1.95
N ILE A 98 12.45 2.10 -2.75
CA ILE A 98 12.22 1.53 -4.09
C ILE A 98 11.41 0.25 -4.00
N THR A 99 11.74 -0.62 -3.04
CA THR A 99 11.03 -1.87 -2.78
C THR A 99 9.56 -1.60 -2.43
N ALA A 100 9.31 -0.65 -1.53
CA ALA A 100 7.97 -0.23 -1.18
C ALA A 100 7.21 0.34 -2.40
N ILE A 101 7.81 1.25 -3.18
CA ILE A 101 7.16 1.81 -4.37
C ILE A 101 6.83 0.73 -5.41
N ASN A 102 7.66 -0.33 -5.50
CA ASN A 102 7.40 -1.44 -6.42
C ASN A 102 6.14 -2.22 -6.06
N THR A 103 5.71 -2.25 -4.80
CA THR A 103 4.44 -2.92 -4.41
C THR A 103 3.22 -2.22 -4.99
N ILE A 104 3.28 -0.90 -5.20
CA ILE A 104 2.22 -0.16 -5.90
C ILE A 104 2.33 -0.31 -7.42
N ARG A 105 3.56 -0.35 -7.96
CA ARG A 105 3.79 -0.40 -9.41
C ARG A 105 3.22 -1.65 -10.09
N VAL A 106 3.02 -2.75 -9.37
CA VAL A 106 2.35 -3.93 -9.93
C VAL A 106 0.92 -3.61 -10.39
N HIS A 107 0.29 -2.62 -9.76
CA HIS A 107 -1.07 -2.13 -10.05
C HIS A 107 -1.11 -0.99 -11.09
N ASN A 108 0.00 -0.72 -11.80
CA ASN A 108 0.08 0.36 -12.80
C ASN A 108 -1.02 0.36 -13.86
N LYS A 109 -1.58 -0.81 -14.19
CA LYS A 109 -2.66 -0.95 -15.17
C LYS A 109 -4.00 -0.37 -14.68
N GLN A 110 -4.19 -0.29 -13.36
CA GLN A 110 -5.38 0.26 -12.71
C GLN A 110 -5.25 1.77 -12.46
N MET A 111 -4.06 2.35 -12.62
CA MET A 111 -3.81 3.77 -12.39
C MET A 111 -3.83 4.56 -13.69
N ASN A 112 -4.49 5.72 -13.70
CA ASN A 112 -4.40 6.66 -14.81
C ASN A 112 -3.02 7.39 -14.83
N ILE A 113 -2.78 8.20 -15.86
CA ILE A 113 -1.50 8.91 -16.03
C ILE A 113 -1.20 9.88 -14.88
N THR A 114 -2.22 10.57 -14.37
CA THR A 114 -2.08 11.56 -13.29
C THR A 114 -1.68 10.87 -11.99
N VAL A 115 -2.31 9.74 -11.67
CA VAL A 115 -1.97 8.93 -10.49
C VAL A 115 -0.56 8.36 -10.61
N ARG A 116 -0.16 7.87 -11.79
CA ARG A 116 1.21 7.39 -12.03
C ARG A 116 2.25 8.51 -11.90
N ALA A 117 1.93 9.72 -12.35
CA ALA A 117 2.79 10.89 -12.17
C ALA A 117 2.90 11.26 -10.69
N HIS A 118 1.80 11.22 -9.95
CA HIS A 118 1.79 11.42 -8.50
C HIS A 118 2.68 10.38 -7.78
N LEU A 119 2.55 9.09 -8.10
CA LEU A 119 3.42 8.04 -7.55
C LEU A 119 4.90 8.28 -7.85
N ALA A 120 5.22 8.72 -9.06
CA ALA A 120 6.60 9.05 -9.44
C ALA A 120 7.15 10.25 -8.65
N GLN A 121 6.33 11.29 -8.45
CA GLN A 121 6.69 12.45 -7.62
C GLN A 121 6.86 12.04 -6.15
N THR A 122 5.96 11.21 -5.62
CA THR A 122 6.05 10.67 -4.26
C THR A 122 7.33 9.89 -4.06
N LYS A 123 7.72 9.02 -5.00
CA LYS A 123 9.03 8.33 -4.96
C LYS A 123 10.18 9.35 -4.86
N LYS A 124 10.15 10.39 -5.70
CA LYS A 124 11.18 11.45 -5.73
C LYS A 124 11.29 12.16 -4.37
N ASN A 125 10.14 12.51 -3.80
CA ASN A 125 10.05 13.19 -2.50
C ASN A 125 10.57 12.30 -1.35
N LEU A 126 10.27 11.00 -1.38
CA LEU A 126 10.72 10.05 -0.37
C LEU A 126 12.23 9.83 -0.40
N ILE A 127 12.84 9.77 -1.59
CA ILE A 127 14.29 9.56 -1.74
C ILE A 127 15.09 10.81 -1.34
N GLY A 128 14.52 12.00 -1.48
CA GLY A 128 15.13 13.22 -0.97
C GLY A 128 15.41 14.31 -1.99
N GLU A 129 14.46 14.63 -2.88
CA GLU A 129 14.27 16.03 -3.26
C GLU A 129 13.38 16.75 -2.23
N GLN A 130 13.69 16.58 -0.94
CA GLN A 130 13.26 17.56 0.04
C GLN A 130 14.21 18.75 -0.16
N HIS A 131 13.76 19.74 -0.93
CA HIS A 131 14.39 21.05 -0.93
C HIS A 131 14.63 21.45 0.52
N GLU A 132 15.91 21.65 0.85
CA GLU A 132 16.33 22.33 2.05
C GLU A 132 15.50 23.63 2.21
N ASN A 133 15.07 23.86 3.45
CA ASN A 133 14.36 25.03 4.00
C ASN A 133 14.30 26.31 3.16
#